data_AF-A0A316X6N4-F1
#
_entry.id   AF-A0A316X6N4-F1
#
_cell.length_a   1.000
_cell.length_b   1.000
_cell.length_c   1.000
_cell.angle_alpha   90.00
_cell.angle_beta   90.00
_cell.angle_gamma   90.00
#
_symmetry.space_group_name_H-M   'P 1'
#
loop_
_entity.id
_entity.type
_entity.pdbx_description
1 polymer ?
#
loop_
_entity_poly.entity_id
_entity_poly.type
_entity_poly.pdbx_seq_one_letter_code
_entity_poly.pdbx_strand_id
1 'polypeptide(L)'
;MKRTCILIATCIYSFYLSQIKVNTRSDLEIILLDSSVSMQRYLDGANPYTYKIINHTDDNYIIDPQGFNGKTYVYENNELYDVPEKMIPKGYYSRDLEDCKADLLLVNKRDSLTVQLEILNIDFYYKIKKTEKYDLEIQSKHNEYTATLLGCSKYIKDLKRKGYKIFDDKINIKIPLEP
;
A
#
# COMPACT_ATOMS: atom_id res chain seq x y z
N MET A 1 -19.38 -16.64 -57.49
CA MET A 1 -19.07 -15.36 -56.84
C MET A 1 -19.00 -15.57 -55.33
N LYS A 2 -17.79 -15.66 -54.75
CA LYS A 2 -17.60 -15.81 -53.31
C LYS A 2 -17.61 -14.42 -52.67
N ARG A 3 -18.58 -14.14 -51.80
CA ARG A 3 -18.62 -12.91 -50.99
C ARG A 3 -17.71 -13.12 -49.78
N THR A 4 -16.62 -12.37 -49.75
CA THR A 4 -15.67 -12.32 -48.64
C THR A 4 -16.30 -11.55 -47.48
N CYS A 5 -16.59 -12.22 -46.36
CA CYS A 5 -16.95 -11.54 -45.11
C CYS A 5 -15.68 -10.99 -44.47
N ILE A 6 -15.53 -9.67 -44.46
CA ILE A 6 -14.50 -8.98 -43.68
C ILE A 6 -15.05 -8.84 -42.26
N LEU A 7 -14.59 -9.71 -41.35
CA LEU A 7 -14.81 -9.56 -39.91
C LEU A 7 -13.80 -8.52 -39.40
N ILE A 8 -14.27 -7.30 -39.17
CA ILE A 8 -13.52 -6.28 -38.44
C ILE A 8 -13.62 -6.63 -36.95
N ALA A 9 -12.63 -7.38 -36.45
CA ALA A 9 -12.44 -7.56 -35.02
C ALA A 9 -11.90 -6.25 -34.45
N THR A 10 -12.77 -5.39 -33.94
CA THR A 10 -12.37 -4.27 -33.09
C THR A 10 -11.85 -4.83 -31.77
N CYS A 11 -10.53 -5.03 -31.67
CA CYS A 11 -9.85 -5.20 -30.39
C CYS A 11 -10.05 -3.91 -29.59
N ILE A 12 -11.06 -3.91 -28.71
CA ILE A 12 -11.14 -2.94 -27.63
C ILE A 12 -9.95 -3.25 -26.74
N TYR A 13 -8.84 -2.55 -26.94
CA TYR A 13 -7.77 -2.45 -25.95
C TYR A 13 -8.36 -1.71 -24.75
N SER A 14 -9.08 -2.45 -23.90
CA SER A 14 -9.33 -2.00 -22.54
C SER A 14 -7.95 -1.92 -21.89
N PHE A 15 -7.43 -0.69 -21.77
CA PHE A 15 -6.34 -0.37 -20.86
C PHE A 15 -6.82 -0.72 -19.45
N TYR A 16 -6.67 -1.99 -19.06
CA TYR A 16 -6.73 -2.38 -17.66
C TYR A 16 -5.54 -1.68 -17.01
N LEU A 17 -5.79 -0.56 -16.33
CA LEU A 17 -4.86 -0.06 -15.31
C LEU A 17 -4.72 -1.20 -14.31
N SER A 18 -3.58 -1.89 -14.35
CA SER A 18 -3.33 -3.05 -13.51
C SER A 18 -3.20 -2.58 -12.07
N GLN A 19 -4.18 -2.92 -11.23
CA GLN A 19 -4.06 -2.73 -9.79
C GLN A 19 -3.04 -3.73 -9.23
N ILE A 20 -2.34 -3.34 -8.16
CA ILE A 20 -1.24 -4.13 -7.61
C ILE A 20 -1.64 -4.66 -6.23
N LYS A 21 -1.80 -5.97 -6.08
CA LYS A 21 -1.92 -6.61 -4.76
C LYS A 21 -0.55 -6.55 -4.05
N VAL A 22 -0.49 -5.96 -2.86
CA VAL A 22 0.78 -5.67 -2.18
C VAL A 22 1.14 -6.66 -1.07
N ASN A 23 0.17 -7.32 -0.45
CA ASN A 23 0.40 -8.23 0.68
C ASN A 23 0.35 -9.70 0.25
N THR A 24 0.85 -10.61 1.09
CA THR A 24 0.98 -12.03 0.73
C THR A 24 -0.29 -12.85 0.96
N ARG A 25 -1.14 -12.44 1.90
CA ARG A 25 -2.37 -13.15 2.23
C ARG A 25 -3.44 -13.02 1.15
N SER A 26 -4.24 -14.07 0.99
CA SER A 26 -5.40 -14.13 0.08
C SER A 26 -6.75 -14.02 0.78
N ASP A 27 -6.79 -14.23 2.09
CA ASP A 27 -8.00 -14.12 2.89
C ASP A 27 -8.32 -12.67 3.27
N LEU A 28 -7.29 -11.81 3.34
CA LEU A 28 -7.42 -10.36 3.38
C LEU A 28 -6.44 -9.73 2.40
N GLU A 29 -6.95 -9.09 1.36
CA GLU A 29 -6.15 -8.50 0.29
C GLU A 29 -6.01 -6.99 0.47
N ILE A 30 -4.82 -6.47 0.20
CA ILE A 30 -4.52 -5.05 0.11
C ILE A 30 -4.05 -4.78 -1.31
N ILE A 31 -4.74 -3.88 -2.00
CA ILE A 31 -4.54 -3.60 -3.42
C ILE A 31 -4.25 -2.11 -3.58
N LEU A 32 -3.06 -1.77 -4.08
CA LEU A 32 -2.77 -0.42 -4.56
C LEU A 32 -3.59 -0.18 -5.83
N LEU A 33 -4.36 0.91 -5.83
CA LEU A 33 -5.25 1.24 -6.95
C LEU A 33 -4.50 1.83 -8.15
N ASP A 34 -3.33 2.41 -7.91
CA ASP A 34 -2.41 2.88 -8.94
C ASP A 34 -1.54 1.72 -9.49
N SER A 35 -1.18 1.80 -10.77
CA SER A 35 -0.28 0.84 -11.42
C SER A 35 1.21 1.14 -11.21
N SER A 36 1.51 2.29 -10.61
CA SER A 36 2.86 2.81 -10.40
C SER A 36 2.87 3.85 -9.28
N VAL A 37 4.06 4.18 -8.81
CA VAL A 37 4.30 5.25 -7.84
C VAL A 37 5.13 6.33 -8.53
N SER A 38 4.86 7.60 -8.26
CA SER A 38 5.71 8.75 -8.57
C SER A 38 6.36 9.30 -7.31
N MET A 39 7.67 9.60 -7.38
CA MET A 39 8.42 10.25 -6.30
C MET A 39 7.85 11.64 -6.00
N GLN A 40 7.48 12.41 -7.03
CA GLN A 40 6.93 13.75 -6.86
C GLN A 40 5.60 13.73 -6.11
N ARG A 41 4.69 12.81 -6.47
CA ARG A 41 3.39 12.64 -5.79
C ARG A 41 3.57 12.19 -4.34
N TYR A 42 4.50 11.27 -4.09
CA TYR A 42 4.81 10.81 -2.72
C TYR A 42 5.28 11.97 -1.83
N LEU A 43 6.14 12.85 -2.36
CA LEU A 43 6.67 13.99 -1.62
C LEU A 43 5.68 15.14 -1.43
N ASP A 44 4.80 15.37 -2.41
CA ASP A 44 3.80 16.44 -2.36
C ASP A 44 2.75 16.18 -1.26
N GLY A 45 2.39 14.91 -1.06
CA GLY A 45 1.46 14.49 0.00
C GLY A 45 0.01 14.96 -0.18
N ALA A 46 -0.29 15.87 -1.12
CA ALA A 46 -1.64 16.37 -1.36
C ALA A 46 -2.55 15.33 -2.05
N ASN A 47 -1.97 14.37 -2.76
CA ASN A 47 -2.68 13.25 -3.37
C ASN A 47 -2.04 11.92 -2.94
N PRO A 48 -2.32 11.43 -1.73
CA PRO A 48 -1.74 10.18 -1.23
C PRO A 48 -2.21 8.97 -2.05
N TYR A 49 -1.42 7.90 -2.01
CA TYR A 49 -1.81 6.63 -2.64
C TYR A 49 -2.96 5.99 -1.88
N THR A 50 -3.89 5.43 -2.64
CA THR A 50 -5.08 4.81 -2.09
C THR A 50 -5.03 3.30 -2.31
N TYR A 51 -5.42 2.58 -1.27
CA TYR A 51 -5.45 1.13 -1.22
C TYR A 51 -6.88 0.64 -1.02
N LYS A 52 -7.26 -0.40 -1.73
CA LYS A 52 -8.47 -1.17 -1.44
C LYS A 52 -8.10 -2.36 -0.58
N ILE A 53 -8.77 -2.48 0.56
CA ILE A 53 -8.69 -3.64 1.43
C ILE A 53 -9.93 -4.48 1.23
N ILE A 54 -9.77 -5.78 0.99
CA ILE A 54 -10.87 -6.73 0.77
C ILE A 54 -10.74 -7.86 1.79
N ASN A 55 -11.75 -8.02 2.63
CA ASN A 55 -11.82 -9.10 3.60
C ASN A 55 -12.71 -10.22 3.08
N HIS A 56 -12.13 -11.37 2.78
CA HIS A 56 -12.85 -12.55 2.29
C HIS A 56 -13.30 -13.49 3.40
N THR A 57 -13.02 -13.17 4.66
CA THR A 57 -13.30 -14.05 5.81
C THR A 57 -14.62 -13.70 6.51
N ASP A 58 -14.98 -14.52 7.48
CA ASP A 58 -16.09 -14.29 8.42
C ASP A 58 -15.65 -13.58 9.71
N ASP A 59 -14.39 -13.16 9.80
CA ASP A 59 -13.82 -12.40 10.93
C ASP A 59 -13.75 -10.90 10.63
N ASN A 60 -13.79 -10.07 11.67
CA ASN A 60 -13.49 -8.64 11.55
C ASN A 60 -12.02 -8.39 11.87
N TYR A 61 -11.40 -7.44 11.16
CA TYR A 61 -9.98 -7.10 11.34
C TYR A 61 -9.75 -5.68 11.81
N ILE A 62 -8.67 -5.50 12.55
CA ILE A 62 -8.06 -4.23 12.91
C ILE A 62 -6.82 -4.07 12.04
N ILE A 63 -6.72 -2.95 11.33
CA ILE A 63 -5.52 -2.53 10.62
C ILE A 63 -5.15 -1.15 11.13
N ASP A 64 -3.92 -0.99 11.55
CA ASP A 64 -3.36 0.32 11.84
C ASP A 64 -2.76 0.88 10.55
N PRO A 65 -3.29 1.96 9.97
CA PRO A 65 -2.78 2.51 8.72
C PRO A 65 -1.31 2.97 8.85
N GLN A 66 -0.85 3.29 10.07
CA GLN A 66 0.53 3.66 10.41
C GLN A 66 1.35 2.48 10.95
N GLY A 67 0.73 1.29 11.08
CA GLY A 67 1.35 0.09 11.64
C GLY A 67 2.22 -0.68 10.64
N PHE A 68 2.40 -0.19 9.42
CA PHE A 68 3.23 -0.80 8.39
C PHE A 68 4.70 -0.39 8.57
N ASN A 69 5.45 -1.20 9.31
CA ASN A 69 6.85 -0.90 9.62
C ASN A 69 7.79 -1.60 8.64
N GLY A 70 8.61 -0.83 7.91
CA GLY A 70 9.43 -1.35 6.83
C GLY A 70 10.37 -0.33 6.19
N LYS A 71 10.91 -0.71 5.04
CA LYS A 71 11.75 0.13 4.17
C LYS A 71 11.32 -0.01 2.72
N THR A 72 11.48 1.06 1.96
CA THR A 72 11.32 1.06 0.52
C THR A 72 12.64 1.45 -0.14
N TYR A 73 13.15 0.57 -1.00
CA TYR A 73 14.38 0.77 -1.76
C TYR A 73 14.05 1.20 -3.19
N VAL A 74 14.87 2.07 -3.76
CA VAL A 74 14.76 2.49 -5.17
C VAL A 74 15.80 1.73 -5.98
N TYR A 75 15.39 1.17 -7.11
CA TYR A 75 16.27 0.54 -8.08
C TYR A 75 16.26 1.34 -9.38
N GLU A 76 17.43 1.62 -9.95
CA GLU A 76 17.62 2.18 -11.31
C GLU A 76 18.15 1.04 -12.19
N ASN A 77 17.44 0.72 -13.29
CA ASN A 77 17.83 -0.33 -14.23
C ASN A 77 18.16 -1.70 -13.59
N ASN A 78 17.43 -2.07 -12.53
CA ASN A 78 17.61 -3.27 -11.69
C ASN A 78 18.80 -3.26 -10.71
N GLU A 79 19.54 -2.15 -10.61
CA GLU A 79 20.57 -1.96 -9.59
C GLU A 79 20.07 -1.05 -8.47
N LEU A 80 20.50 -1.28 -7.23
CA LEU A 80 20.09 -0.45 -6.10
C LEU A 80 20.56 0.99 -6.34
N TYR A 81 19.65 1.95 -6.33
CA TYR A 81 20.00 3.35 -6.50
C TYR A 81 20.56 3.90 -5.17
N ASP A 82 21.88 4.05 -5.08
CA ASP A 82 22.62 4.30 -3.84
C ASP A 82 23.09 5.76 -3.65
N VAL A 83 22.72 6.66 -4.56
CA VAL A 83 23.05 8.10 -4.50
C VAL A 83 21.80 8.96 -4.25
N PRO A 84 21.23 8.94 -3.02
CA PRO A 84 20.13 9.82 -2.67
C PRO A 84 20.57 11.29 -2.66
N GLU A 85 19.66 12.20 -3.01
CA GLU A 85 19.92 13.64 -2.96
C GLU A 85 19.78 14.22 -1.54
N LYS A 86 18.75 13.80 -0.81
CA LYS A 86 18.44 14.29 0.54
C LYS A 86 17.61 13.30 1.33
N MET A 87 17.74 13.33 2.65
CA MET A 87 16.88 12.57 3.56
C MET A 87 15.49 13.23 3.66
N ILE A 88 14.44 12.42 3.72
CA ILE A 88 13.07 12.87 3.99
C ILE A 88 12.89 12.89 5.51
N PRO A 89 12.66 14.05 6.14
CA PRO A 89 12.48 14.11 7.57
C PRO A 89 11.21 13.37 7.99
N LYS A 90 11.33 12.48 8.96
CA LYS A 90 10.20 11.78 9.58
C LYS A 90 9.90 12.41 10.95
N GLY A 91 8.63 12.73 11.19
CA GLY A 91 8.17 13.17 12.48
C GLY A 91 8.02 12.00 13.45
N TYR A 92 8.08 12.30 14.75
CA TYR A 92 7.62 11.39 15.79
C TYR A 92 6.24 11.86 16.25
N TYR A 93 5.29 10.93 16.28
CA TYR A 93 3.95 11.19 16.78
C TYR A 93 3.47 10.01 17.61
N SER A 94 2.63 10.29 18.61
CA SER A 94 1.98 9.31 19.47
C SER A 94 0.50 9.63 19.51
N ARG A 95 -0.34 8.60 19.51
CA ARG A 95 -1.79 8.72 19.51
C ARG A 95 -2.35 8.53 20.91
N ASP A 96 -3.31 9.38 21.25
CA ASP A 96 -4.15 9.15 22.42
C ASP A 96 -5.33 8.21 22.09
N LEU A 97 -6.23 8.01 23.05
CA LEU A 97 -7.36 7.10 22.86
C LEU A 97 -8.34 7.57 21.77
N GLU A 98 -8.58 8.87 21.64
CA GLU A 98 -9.50 9.40 20.65
C GLU A 98 -8.89 9.35 19.26
N ASP A 99 -7.60 9.66 19.14
CA ASP A 99 -6.83 9.46 17.90
C ASP A 99 -6.90 7.98 17.45
N CYS A 100 -6.68 7.04 18.37
CA CYS A 100 -6.76 5.61 18.06
C CYS A 100 -8.16 5.16 17.63
N LYS A 101 -9.23 5.79 18.10
CA LYS A 101 -10.60 5.47 17.65
C LYS A 101 -10.88 6.02 16.25
N ALA A 102 -10.30 7.16 15.92
CA ALA A 102 -10.45 7.80 14.62
C ALA A 102 -9.60 7.09 13.54
N ASP A 103 -8.38 6.69 13.87
CA ASP A 103 -7.39 6.27 12.88
C ASP A 103 -7.38 4.77 12.60
N LEU A 104 -7.68 3.92 13.59
CA LEU A 104 -7.65 2.47 13.38
C LEU A 104 -8.75 2.05 12.41
N LEU A 105 -8.36 1.32 11.37
CA LEU A 105 -9.27 0.80 10.38
C LEU A 105 -9.92 -0.49 10.88
N LEU A 106 -11.25 -0.51 10.88
CA LEU A 106 -12.05 -1.68 11.20
C LEU A 106 -12.60 -2.28 9.90
N VAL A 107 -12.01 -3.39 9.46
CA VAL A 107 -12.44 -4.10 8.25
C VAL A 107 -13.47 -5.15 8.65
N ASN A 108 -14.73 -4.92 8.32
CA ASN A 108 -15.78 -5.88 8.62
C ASN A 108 -15.61 -7.16 7.80
N LYS A 109 -16.16 -8.26 8.31
CA LYS A 109 -16.25 -9.53 7.60
C LYS A 109 -16.94 -9.37 6.24
N ARG A 110 -16.44 -10.05 5.22
CA ARG A 110 -16.99 -10.03 3.85
C ARG A 110 -17.19 -8.64 3.25
N ASP A 111 -16.38 -7.67 3.68
CA ASP A 111 -16.50 -6.26 3.29
C ASP A 111 -15.21 -5.75 2.64
N SER A 112 -15.28 -4.57 2.04
CA SER A 112 -14.13 -3.87 1.48
C SER A 112 -14.16 -2.38 1.79
N LEU A 113 -12.97 -1.80 1.94
CA LEU A 113 -12.81 -0.37 2.19
C LEU A 113 -11.67 0.20 1.36
N THR A 114 -11.79 1.48 1.02
CA THR A 114 -10.80 2.22 0.23
C THR A 114 -10.21 3.30 1.12
N VAL A 115 -8.91 3.23 1.35
CA VAL A 115 -8.21 3.96 2.43
C VAL A 115 -6.79 4.32 2.04
N GLN A 116 -6.17 5.18 2.83
CA GLN A 116 -4.73 5.46 2.76
C GLN A 116 -3.99 4.58 3.78
N LEU A 117 -2.81 4.07 3.40
CA LEU A 117 -1.96 3.26 4.25
C LEU A 117 -0.50 3.73 4.11
N GLU A 118 0.25 3.75 5.21
CA GLU A 118 1.68 4.11 5.23
C GLU A 118 2.58 2.90 4.86
N ILE A 119 2.29 2.28 3.71
CA ILE A 119 3.06 1.13 3.21
C ILE A 119 4.39 1.58 2.60
N LEU A 120 4.38 2.71 1.88
CA LEU A 120 5.56 3.30 1.26
C LEU A 120 6.43 3.98 2.34
N ASN A 121 7.61 3.42 2.59
CA ASN A 121 8.55 3.90 3.60
C ASN A 121 9.86 4.33 2.94
N ILE A 122 9.79 5.39 2.13
CA ILE A 122 10.94 5.95 1.42
C ILE A 122 11.65 6.94 2.35
N ASP A 123 12.93 6.68 2.66
CA ASP A 123 13.74 7.50 3.59
C ASP A 123 14.46 8.67 2.89
N PHE A 124 14.60 8.60 1.56
CA PHE A 124 15.40 9.55 0.80
C PHE A 124 14.71 9.99 -0.49
N TYR A 125 14.99 11.22 -0.90
CA TYR A 125 14.66 11.71 -2.23
C TYR A 125 15.72 11.27 -3.23
N TYR A 126 15.26 10.81 -4.39
CA TYR A 126 16.09 10.39 -5.51
C TYR A 126 15.71 11.18 -6.75
N LYS A 127 16.71 11.54 -7.56
CA LYS A 127 16.47 12.21 -8.84
C LYS A 127 16.03 11.19 -9.88
N ILE A 128 14.76 11.22 -10.25
CA ILE A 128 14.21 10.28 -11.23
C ILE A 128 14.36 10.86 -12.64
N LYS A 129 15.11 10.19 -13.52
CA LYS A 129 15.33 10.63 -14.90
C LYS A 129 14.33 9.96 -15.84
N LYS A 130 13.82 10.68 -16.84
CA LYS A 130 12.87 10.11 -17.81
C LYS A 130 13.46 9.03 -18.73
N THR A 131 14.78 8.93 -18.82
CA THR A 131 15.48 8.00 -19.73
C THR A 131 15.71 6.61 -19.11
N GLU A 132 15.62 6.50 -17.79
CA GLU A 132 15.94 5.27 -17.07
C GLU A 132 14.67 4.59 -16.55
N LYS A 133 14.77 3.29 -16.28
CA LYS A 133 13.69 2.54 -15.62
C LYS A 133 13.93 2.51 -14.11
N TYR A 134 12.88 2.79 -13.33
CA TYR A 134 12.95 2.67 -11.88
C TYR A 134 11.88 1.73 -11.32
N ASP A 135 12.24 1.04 -10.24
CA ASP A 135 11.34 0.19 -9.48
C ASP A 135 11.52 0.47 -7.98
N LEU A 136 10.43 0.44 -7.22
CA LEU A 136 10.43 0.43 -5.76
C LEU A 136 10.37 -1.00 -5.26
N GLU A 137 11.33 -1.43 -4.46
CA GLU A 137 11.20 -2.65 -3.66
C GLU A 137 10.68 -2.28 -2.27
N ILE A 138 9.45 -2.71 -1.96
CA ILE A 138 8.79 -2.43 -0.69
C ILE A 138 8.90 -3.66 0.20
N GLN A 139 9.55 -3.51 1.34
CA GLN A 139 9.65 -4.52 2.37
C GLN A 139 9.03 -3.98 3.67
N SER A 140 7.85 -4.46 4.04
CA SER A 140 7.13 -4.00 5.23
C SER A 140 6.43 -5.14 5.94
N LYS A 141 6.08 -4.94 7.21
CA LYS A 141 5.27 -5.87 8.01
C LYS A 141 4.24 -5.11 8.82
N HIS A 142 3.12 -5.77 9.06
CA HIS A 142 2.09 -5.30 9.98
C HIS A 142 1.71 -6.45 10.90
N ASN A 143 1.64 -6.22 12.21
CA ASN A 143 1.19 -7.19 13.21
C ASN A 143 0.77 -6.50 14.51
N GLU A 144 0.48 -7.28 15.57
CA GLU A 144 0.07 -6.73 16.87
C GLU A 144 1.09 -5.78 17.50
N TYR A 145 2.39 -6.08 17.35
CA TYR A 145 3.42 -5.20 17.86
C TYR A 145 3.42 -3.87 17.11
N THR A 146 3.43 -3.90 15.77
CA THR A 146 3.50 -2.66 15.00
C THR A 146 2.24 -1.81 15.11
N ALA A 147 1.05 -2.43 15.20
CA ALA A 147 -0.22 -1.72 15.39
C ALA A 147 -0.37 -1.04 16.77
N THR A 148 0.51 -1.37 17.73
CA THR A 148 0.48 -0.80 19.09
C THR A 148 1.62 0.17 19.37
N LEU A 149 2.58 0.31 18.45
CA LEU A 149 3.79 1.14 18.63
C LEU A 149 3.49 2.60 18.97
N LEU A 150 2.40 3.15 18.42
CA LEU A 150 2.05 4.56 18.58
C LEU A 150 0.98 4.81 19.65
N GLY A 151 0.73 3.87 20.58
CA GLY A 151 -0.10 4.12 21.77
C GLY A 151 -1.47 3.40 21.82
N CYS A 152 -1.91 2.77 20.73
CA CYS A 152 -3.28 2.22 20.62
C CYS A 152 -3.55 0.89 21.35
N SER A 153 -2.62 0.44 22.21
CA SER A 153 -2.69 -0.85 22.90
C SER A 153 -4.00 -1.08 23.66
N LYS A 154 -4.49 -0.09 24.42
CA LYS A 154 -5.72 -0.21 25.22
C LYS A 154 -6.95 -0.45 24.34
N TYR A 155 -7.10 0.36 23.29
CA TYR A 155 -8.26 0.29 22.41
C TYR A 155 -8.26 -1.00 21.58
N ILE A 156 -7.09 -1.40 21.06
CA ILE A 156 -6.91 -2.68 20.37
C ILE A 156 -7.29 -3.86 21.28
N LYS A 157 -6.89 -3.82 22.56
CA LYS A 157 -7.28 -4.87 23.52
C LYS A 157 -8.79 -4.94 23.73
N ASP A 158 -9.48 -3.80 23.75
CA ASP A 158 -10.95 -3.75 23.86
C ASP A 158 -11.64 -4.28 22.59
N LEU A 159 -11.12 -3.98 21.41
CA LEU A 159 -11.61 -4.53 20.14
C LEU A 159 -11.39 -6.04 20.03
N LYS A 160 -10.23 -6.55 20.46
CA LYS A 160 -9.94 -8.00 20.52
C LYS A 160 -10.94 -8.74 21.41
N ARG A 161 -11.33 -8.16 22.55
CA ARG A 161 -12.38 -8.73 23.43
C ARG A 161 -13.76 -8.78 22.75
N LYS A 162 -14.01 -7.94 21.74
CA LYS A 162 -15.21 -7.97 20.89
C LYS A 162 -15.09 -8.94 19.70
N GLY A 163 -14.00 -9.70 19.60
CA GLY A 163 -13.79 -10.70 18.56
C GLY A 163 -13.05 -10.20 17.31
N TYR A 164 -12.53 -8.97 17.32
CA TYR A 164 -11.69 -8.49 16.21
C TYR A 164 -10.30 -9.14 16.24
N LYS A 165 -9.77 -9.43 15.04
CA LYS A 165 -8.41 -9.94 14.84
C LYS A 165 -7.50 -8.81 14.35
N ILE A 166 -6.23 -8.79 14.75
CA ILE A 166 -5.28 -7.85 14.15
C ILE A 166 -4.80 -8.43 12.83
N PHE A 167 -4.68 -7.60 11.80
CA PHE A 167 -4.02 -7.99 10.57
C PHE A 167 -2.54 -8.30 10.82
N ASP A 168 -2.11 -9.49 10.42
CA ASP A 168 -0.74 -9.95 10.53
C ASP A 168 -0.30 -10.47 9.16
N ASP A 169 0.62 -9.74 8.53
CA ASP A 169 1.18 -10.09 7.23
C ASP A 169 2.47 -9.31 6.95
N LYS A 170 3.11 -9.67 5.84
CA LYS A 170 4.24 -9.00 5.24
C LYS A 170 3.88 -8.48 3.85
N ILE A 171 4.62 -7.45 3.44
CA ILE A 171 4.64 -6.89 2.10
C ILE A 171 6.07 -7.05 1.60
N ASN A 172 6.23 -7.72 0.46
CA ASN A 172 7.50 -7.87 -0.24
C ASN A 172 7.20 -7.87 -1.74
N ILE A 173 7.26 -6.69 -2.36
CA ILE A 173 6.84 -6.49 -3.74
C ILE A 173 7.70 -5.44 -4.44
N LYS A 174 7.82 -5.56 -5.76
CA LYS A 174 8.38 -4.52 -6.63
C LYS A 174 7.26 -3.80 -7.40
N ILE A 175 7.27 -2.48 -7.36
CA ILE A 175 6.29 -1.61 -8.03
C ILE A 175 7.03 -0.62 -8.94
N PRO A 176 6.57 -0.35 -10.17
CA PRO A 176 7.19 0.66 -11.02
C PRO A 176 7.24 2.04 -10.36
N LEU A 177 8.37 2.72 -10.47
CA LEU A 177 8.53 4.12 -10.09
C LEU A 177 8.58 4.99 -11.36
N GLU A 178 7.57 5.84 -11.53
CA GLU A 178 7.51 6.79 -12.63
C GLU A 178 8.31 8.07 -12.34
N PRO A 179 9.01 8.60 -13.38
CA PRO A 179 9.64 9.92 -13.36
C PRO A 179 8.69 11.10 -13.12
#